data_AF-A0A0F9CL24-F1
#
_entry.id   AF-A0A0F9CL24-F1
#
_cell.length_a   1.000
_cell.length_b   1.000
_cell.length_c   1.000
_cell.angle_alpha   90.00
_cell.angle_beta   90.00
_cell.angle_gamma   90.00
#
_symmetry.space_group_name_H-M   'P 1'
#
loop_
_entity.id
_entity.type
_entity.pdbx_description
1 polymer ?
#
loop_
_entity_poly.entity_id
_entity_poly.type
_entity_poly.pdbx_seq_one_letter_code
_entity_poly.pdbx_strand_id
1 'polypeptide(L)' 'GEVMVTKPKAKKILRHGEVHGKSLTKKQRGFFGARAGGARPKK' A
#
# COMPACT_ATOMS: atom_id res chain seq x y z
N GLY A 1 -18.08 -2.16 -4.93
CA GLY A 1 -16.94 -1.28 -5.22
C GLY A 1 -15.71 -1.91 -4.64
N GLU A 2 -14.82 -2.41 -5.48
CA GLU A 2 -13.70 -3.26 -5.04
C GLU A 2 -12.67 -2.45 -4.23
N VAL A 3 -12.42 -2.87 -2.98
CA VAL A 3 -11.53 -2.24 -2.00
C VAL A 3 -10.06 -2.59 -2.29
N MET A 4 -9.66 -2.62 -3.57
CA MET A 4 -8.33 -3.05 -3.97
C MET A 4 -7.34 -1.87 -3.89
N VAL A 5 -6.23 -2.07 -3.18
CA VAL A 5 -5.14 -1.09 -3.16
C VAL A 5 -4.42 -1.13 -4.50
N THR A 6 -4.71 -0.13 -5.35
CA THR A 6 -4.08 0.04 -6.65
C THR A 6 -2.61 0.47 -6.51
N LYS A 7 -1.80 0.17 -7.54
CA LYS A 7 -0.39 0.61 -7.63
C LYS A 7 -0.20 2.12 -7.35
N PRO A 8 -0.96 3.05 -7.99
CA PRO A 8 -0.82 4.48 -7.69
C PRO A 8 -1.22 4.83 -6.24
N LYS A 9 -2.26 4.19 -5.69
CA LYS A 9 -2.67 4.41 -4.30
C LYS A 9 -1.59 3.94 -3.32
N ALA A 10 -0.98 2.78 -3.56
CA ALA A 10 0.13 2.28 -2.77
C ALA A 10 1.35 3.22 -2.81
N LYS A 11 1.71 3.73 -3.99
CA LYS A 11 2.79 4.73 -4.12
C LYS A 11 2.49 6.01 -3.32
N LYS A 12 1.26 6.51 -3.36
CA LYS A 12 0.84 7.69 -2.59
C LYS A 12 0.97 7.44 -1.09
N ILE A 13 0.47 6.31 -0.61
CA ILE A 13 0.55 5.90 0.81
C ILE A 13 2.01 5.79 1.27
N LEU A 14 2.89 5.17 0.49
CA LEU A 14 4.31 5.07 0.84
C LEU A 14 5.01 6.43 0.87
N ARG A 15 4.68 7.34 -0.06
CA ARG A 15 5.24 8.69 -0.09
C ARG A 15 4.82 9.51 1.12
N HIS A 16 3.55 9.38 1.52
CA HIS A 16 3.01 10.07 2.70
C HIS A 16 3.48 9.42 4.01
N GLY A 17 3.78 8.13 4.00
CA GLY A 17 4.24 7.42 5.19
C GLY A 17 3.14 7.13 6.21
N GLU A 18 1.88 7.33 5.84
CA GLU A 18 0.70 7.11 6.67
C GLU A 18 -0.48 6.52 5.89
N VAL A 19 -1.39 5.87 6.62
CA VAL A 19 -2.69 5.41 6.11
C VAL A 19 -3.75 5.62 7.18
N HIS A 20 -4.86 6.24 6.80
CA HIS A 20 -5.98 6.58 7.71
C HIS A 20 -5.52 7.40 8.93
N GLY A 21 -4.63 8.38 8.73
CA GLY A 21 -4.10 9.25 9.78
C GLY A 21 -3.15 8.55 10.77
N LYS A 22 -2.65 7.37 10.42
CA LYS A 22 -1.70 6.61 11.23
C LYS A 22 -0.44 6.31 10.44
N SER A 23 0.72 6.54 11.05
CA SER A 23 2.02 6.18 10.47
C SER A 23 2.08 4.70 10.09
N LEU A 24 2.71 4.42 8.94
CA LEU A 24 2.84 3.06 8.45
C LEU A 24 3.76 2.22 9.33
N THR A 25 3.23 1.10 9.81
CA THR A 25 4.04 0.03 10.42
C THR A 25 4.97 -0.62 9.40
N LYS A 26 6.01 -1.32 9.87
CA LYS A 26 6.94 -2.08 9.02
C LYS A 26 6.22 -3.07 8.10
N LYS A 27 5.21 -3.79 8.63
CA LYS A 27 4.40 -4.75 7.85
C LYS A 27 3.60 -4.04 6.75
N GLN A 28 2.96 -2.91 7.07
CA GLN A 28 2.20 -2.13 6.08
C GLN A 28 3.12 -1.54 5.01
N ARG A 29 4.31 -1.04 5.36
CA ARG A 29 5.32 -0.60 4.39
C ARG A 29 5.67 -1.72 3.41
N GLY A 30 5.87 -2.95 3.91
CA GLY A 30 6.09 -4.12 3.05
C GLY A 30 4.92 -4.42 2.12
N PHE A 31 3.69 -4.44 2.65
CA PHE A 31 2.48 -4.67 1.85
C PHE A 31 2.30 -3.61 0.74
N PHE A 32 2.33 -2.33 1.09
CA PHE A 32 2.21 -1.25 0.13
C PHE A 32 3.39 -1.21 -0.84
N GLY A 33 4.60 -1.56 -0.38
CA GLY A 33 5.79 -1.74 -1.22
C GLY A 33 5.57 -2.78 -2.31
N ALA A 34 5.10 -3.96 -1.94
CA ALA A 34 4.75 -5.01 -2.89
C ALA A 34 3.69 -4.54 -3.90
N ARG A 35 2.64 -3.86 -3.44
CA ARG A 35 1.60 -3.29 -4.32
C ARG A 35 2.12 -2.20 -5.25
N ALA A 36 2.97 -1.30 -4.76
CA ALA A 36 3.62 -0.27 -5.55
C ALA A 36 4.58 -0.86 -6.59
N GLY A 37 5.20 -2.00 -6.28
CA GLY A 37 6.03 -2.81 -7.18
C GLY A 37 5.24 -3.62 -8.20
N GLY A 38 3.91 -3.70 -8.10
CA GLY A 38 3.07 -4.46 -9.02
C GLY A 38 2.86 -5.93 -8.64
N ALA A 39 3.21 -6.32 -7.41
CA ALA A 39 2.86 -7.65 -6.91
C ALA A 39 1.34 -7.82 -6.90
N ARG A 40 0.87 -8.89 -7.57
CA ARG A 40 -0.53 -9.29 -7.56
C ARG A 40 -0.87 -9.88 -6.19
N PRO A 41 -2.11 -9.73 -5.69
CA PRO A 41 -2.53 -10.53 -4.54
C PRO A 41 -2.33 -11.99 -4.92
N LYS A 42 -1.58 -12.76 -4.11
CA LYS A 42 -1.73 -14.21 -4.18
C LYS A 42 -3.14 -14.53 -3.69
N LYS A 43 -3.84 -15.37 -4.46
CA LYS A 43 -5.19 -15.84 -4.17
C LYS A 43 -5.17 -16.72 -2.92
#